data_AF-A0A8T7L3J1-F1
#
_entry.id   AF-A0A8T7L3J1-F1
#
_cell.length_a   1.000
_cell.length_b   1.000
_cell.length_c   1.000
_cell.angle_alpha   90.00
_cell.angle_beta   90.00
_cell.angle_gamma   90.00
#
_symmetry.space_group_name_H-M   'P 1'
#
loop_
_entity.id
_entity.type
_entity.pdbx_description
1 polymer ?
#
loop_
_entity_poly.entity_id
_entity_poly.type
_entity_poly.pdbx_seq_one_letter_code
_entity_poly.pdbx_strand_id
1 'polypeptide(L)'
;MSRRSHTRPTAPERPVQPVRDPALLRLVRSILGLPRLARVIMVAVFALAVTFALSPMVDVVYLHYFYDDSTVIIPSLISAGAGLLMYMLGWVLIVGTVDEEIPARLAILWYGGLGSLAVILVLIMLMIGWVNGNA
;
A
#
# COMPACT_ATOMS: atom_id res chain seq x y z
N MET A 1 18.11 -4.09 56.87
CA MET A 1 18.48 -3.50 55.56
C MET A 1 17.32 -3.80 54.59
N SER A 2 16.35 -2.88 54.51
CA SER A 2 15.05 -3.10 53.85
C SER A 2 15.07 -2.51 52.43
N ARG A 3 15.08 -3.35 51.40
CA ARG A 3 14.98 -2.94 49.98
C ARG A 3 13.53 -2.56 49.70
N ARG A 4 13.24 -1.26 49.62
CA ARG A 4 11.98 -0.72 49.08
C ARG A 4 11.85 -1.12 47.61
N SER A 5 10.87 -1.97 47.31
CA SER A 5 10.41 -2.28 45.97
C SER A 5 9.79 -1.02 45.37
N HIS A 6 10.52 -0.40 44.44
CA HIS A 6 10.02 0.69 43.62
C HIS A 6 8.99 0.12 42.64
N THR A 7 7.72 0.11 43.04
CA THR A 7 6.60 -0.15 42.15
C THR A 7 6.57 0.96 41.09
N ARG A 8 7.06 0.65 39.89
CA ARG A 8 6.92 1.52 38.71
C ARG A 8 5.43 1.81 38.53
N PRO A 9 5.01 3.10 38.43
CA PRO A 9 3.64 3.42 38.09
C PRO A 9 3.33 2.79 36.73
N THR A 10 2.40 1.84 36.73
CA THR A 10 1.84 1.24 35.52
C THR A 10 1.18 2.37 34.74
N ALA A 11 1.75 2.71 33.59
CA ALA A 11 1.16 3.68 32.68
C ALA A 11 -0.31 3.30 32.43
N PRO A 12 -1.24 4.27 32.38
CA PRO A 12 -2.65 3.98 32.15
C PRO A 12 -2.79 3.17 30.86
N GLU A 13 -3.29 1.94 30.99
CA GLU A 13 -3.63 1.09 29.85
C GLU A 13 -4.58 1.89 28.96
N ARG A 14 -4.11 2.28 27.77
CA ARG A 14 -4.99 2.91 26.80
C ARG A 14 -6.08 1.87 26.48
N PRO A 15 -7.37 2.21 26.64
CA PRO A 15 -8.44 1.28 26.33
C PRO A 15 -8.29 0.85 24.87
N VAL A 16 -8.04 -0.45 24.66
CA VAL A 16 -8.01 -1.07 23.35
C VAL A 16 -9.44 -0.95 22.81
N GLN A 17 -9.66 0.03 21.92
CA GLN A 17 -10.98 0.21 21.34
C GLN A 17 -11.35 -1.06 20.56
N PRO A 18 -12.49 -1.69 20.85
CA PRO A 18 -12.93 -2.88 20.13
C PRO A 18 -13.12 -2.49 18.66
N VAL A 19 -12.41 -3.17 17.76
CA VAL A 19 -12.58 -2.98 16.31
C VAL A 19 -14.04 -3.28 15.97
N ARG A 20 -14.76 -2.24 15.54
CA ARG A 20 -16.22 -2.14 15.54
C ARG A 20 -16.93 -3.15 14.63
N ASP A 21 -16.24 -3.70 13.64
CA ASP A 21 -16.87 -4.51 12.58
C ASP A 21 -16.26 -5.92 12.44
N PRO A 22 -17.00 -6.98 12.84
CA PRO A 22 -16.52 -8.36 12.74
C PRO A 22 -16.30 -8.82 11.29
N ALA A 23 -16.99 -8.23 10.31
CA ALA A 23 -16.83 -8.57 8.89
C ALA A 23 -15.49 -8.07 8.32
N LEU A 24 -15.12 -6.82 8.64
CA LEU A 24 -13.84 -6.24 8.21
C LEU A 24 -12.65 -7.00 8.77
N LEU A 25 -12.73 -7.44 10.03
CA LEU A 25 -11.71 -8.29 10.65
C LEU A 25 -11.56 -9.64 9.94
N ARG A 26 -12.67 -10.26 9.50
CA ARG A 26 -12.61 -11.52 8.74
C ARG A 26 -11.87 -11.33 7.42
N LEU A 27 -12.12 -10.23 6.71
CA LEU A 27 -11.43 -9.92 5.46
C LEU A 27 -9.91 -9.73 5.69
N VAL A 28 -9.51 -8.95 6.70
CA VAL A 28 -8.09 -8.76 7.05
C VAL A 28 -7.43 -10.10 7.41
N ARG A 29 -8.08 -10.91 8.25
CA ARG A 29 -7.57 -12.24 8.61
C ARG A 29 -7.47 -13.16 7.41
N SER A 30 -8.42 -13.08 6.47
CA SER A 30 -8.37 -13.85 5.23
C SER A 30 -7.18 -13.46 4.36
N ILE A 31 -6.88 -12.16 4.24
CA ILE A 31 -5.71 -11.67 3.50
C ILE A 31 -4.40 -12.10 4.19
N LEU A 32 -4.34 -11.98 5.52
CA LEU A 32 -3.16 -12.38 6.30
C LEU A 32 -2.93 -13.90 6.33
N GLY A 33 -4.00 -14.68 6.19
CA GLY A 33 -3.94 -16.15 6.09
C GLY A 33 -3.41 -16.68 4.75
N LEU A 34 -3.18 -15.81 3.76
CA LEU A 34 -2.61 -16.21 2.47
C LEU A 34 -1.15 -16.68 2.61
N PRO A 35 -0.69 -17.64 1.78
CA PRO A 35 0.70 -18.04 1.77
C PRO A 35 1.59 -16.84 1.43
N ARG A 36 2.81 -16.82 2.01
CA ARG A 36 3.74 -15.68 1.88
C ARG A 36 3.97 -15.25 0.44
N LEU A 37 4.09 -16.22 -0.48
CA LEU A 37 4.28 -15.94 -1.90
C LEU A 37 3.10 -15.17 -2.52
N ALA A 38 1.86 -15.55 -2.19
CA ALA A 38 0.67 -14.84 -2.69
C ALA A 38 0.60 -13.41 -2.15
N ARG A 39 0.99 -13.20 -0.88
CA ARG A 39 1.09 -11.86 -0.28
C ARG A 39 2.13 -10.99 -1.00
N VAL A 40 3.30 -11.54 -1.32
CA VAL A 40 4.35 -10.83 -2.08
C VAL A 40 3.87 -10.49 -3.50
N ILE A 41 3.26 -11.43 -4.21
CA ILE A 41 2.72 -11.20 -5.56
C ILE A 41 1.66 -10.09 -5.53
N MET A 42 0.73 -10.14 -4.57
CA MET A 42 -0.30 -9.11 -4.41
C MET A 42 0.30 -7.71 -4.20
N VAL A 43 1.29 -7.59 -3.31
CA VAL A 43 1.99 -6.31 -3.06
C VAL A 43 2.75 -5.83 -4.30
N ALA A 44 3.39 -6.73 -5.05
CA ALA A 44 4.06 -6.39 -6.30
C ALA A 44 3.08 -5.89 -7.37
N VAL A 45 1.94 -6.58 -7.55
CA VAL A 45 0.88 -6.17 -8.49
C VAL A 45 0.33 -4.80 -8.13
N PHE A 46 0.07 -4.53 -6.84
CA PHE A 46 -0.42 -3.21 -6.41
C PHE A 46 0.61 -2.11 -6.62
N ALA A 47 1.90 -2.38 -6.36
CA ALA A 47 2.97 -1.42 -6.61
C ALA A 47 3.06 -1.05 -8.11
N LEU A 48 3.05 -2.06 -8.99
CA LEU A 48 3.06 -1.86 -10.44
C LEU A 48 1.81 -1.12 -10.92
N ALA A 49 0.64 -1.49 -10.40
CA ALA A 49 -0.61 -0.81 -10.75
C ALA A 49 -0.60 0.67 -10.36
N VAL A 50 -0.07 1.01 -9.18
CA VAL A 50 0.08 2.41 -8.75
C VAL A 50 1.05 3.16 -9.65
N THR A 51 2.20 2.57 -9.99
CA THR A 51 3.15 3.18 -10.94
C THR A 51 2.48 3.47 -12.28
N PHE A 52 1.81 2.48 -12.89
CA PHE A 52 1.15 2.66 -14.19
C PHE A 52 -0.03 3.64 -14.13
N ALA A 53 -0.80 3.64 -13.06
CA ALA A 53 -1.89 4.60 -12.87
C ALA A 53 -1.39 6.04 -12.73
N LEU A 54 -0.25 6.24 -12.04
CA LEU A 54 0.31 7.57 -11.82
C LEU A 54 1.07 8.11 -13.02
N SER A 55 1.76 7.27 -13.80
CA SER A 55 2.55 7.71 -14.96
C SER A 55 1.84 8.73 -15.87
N PRO A 56 0.64 8.47 -16.42
CA PRO A 56 -0.03 9.43 -17.30
C PRO A 56 -0.42 10.72 -16.59
N MET A 57 -0.76 10.66 -15.30
CA MET A 57 -1.09 11.84 -14.51
C MET A 57 0.14 12.71 -14.25
N VAL A 58 1.27 12.07 -13.91
CA VAL A 58 2.56 12.76 -13.71
C VAL A 58 3.04 13.35 -15.03
N ASP A 59 2.92 12.63 -16.14
CA ASP A 59 3.32 13.10 -17.47
C ASP A 59 2.51 14.32 -17.89
N VAL A 60 1.18 14.31 -17.74
CA VAL A 60 0.33 15.46 -18.08
C VAL A 60 0.70 16.70 -17.26
N VAL A 61 0.88 16.54 -15.95
CA VAL A 61 1.26 17.63 -15.04
C VAL A 61 2.66 18.15 -15.39
N TYR A 62 3.61 17.25 -15.61
CA TYR A 62 4.98 17.65 -15.95
C TYR A 62 5.03 18.40 -17.29
N LEU A 63 4.35 17.90 -18.32
CA LEU A 63 4.30 18.55 -19.64
C LEU A 63 3.68 19.95 -19.59
N HIS A 64 2.66 20.15 -18.76
CA HIS A 64 1.97 21.45 -18.66
C HIS A 64 2.73 22.49 -17.84
N TYR A 65 3.45 22.08 -16.80
CA TYR A 65 3.98 23.00 -15.79
C TYR A 65 5.51 23.03 -15.69
N PHE A 66 6.19 21.95 -16.05
CA PHE A 66 7.62 21.74 -15.71
C PHE A 66 8.48 21.24 -16.89
N TYR A 67 7.95 21.21 -18.11
CA TYR A 67 8.66 20.65 -19.26
C TYR A 67 9.94 21.42 -19.59
N ASP A 68 11.05 20.68 -19.63
CA ASP A 68 12.35 21.12 -20.11
C ASP A 68 13.05 19.89 -20.72
N ASP A 69 13.63 20.02 -21.92
CA ASP A 69 14.32 18.94 -22.64
C ASP A 69 15.43 18.28 -21.79
N SER A 70 16.02 19.03 -20.85
CA SER A 70 17.05 18.52 -19.94
C SER A 70 16.52 17.65 -18.79
N THR A 71 15.21 17.64 -18.52
CA THR A 71 14.62 17.00 -17.32
C THR A 71 13.60 15.89 -17.61
N VAL A 72 13.57 15.37 -18.84
CA VAL A 72 12.62 14.34 -19.32
C VAL A 72 12.55 13.08 -18.44
N ILE A 73 13.58 12.77 -17.65
CA ILE A 73 13.60 11.59 -16.77
C ILE A 73 12.78 11.76 -15.48
N ILE A 74 12.50 12.98 -15.04
CA ILE A 74 11.87 13.26 -13.73
C ILE A 74 10.50 12.57 -13.56
N PRO A 75 9.56 12.60 -14.52
CA PRO A 75 8.26 11.95 -14.39
C PRO A 75 8.33 10.45 -14.09
N SER A 76 9.25 9.77 -14.79
CA SER A 76 9.49 8.34 -14.65
C SER A 76 10.01 8.00 -13.25
N LEU A 77 10.89 8.85 -12.70
CA LEU A 77 11.47 8.66 -11.37
C LEU A 77 10.44 8.88 -10.28
N ILE A 78 9.55 9.86 -10.44
CA ILE A 78 8.43 10.12 -9.51
C ILE A 78 7.48 8.91 -9.49
N SER A 79 7.10 8.40 -10.65
CA SER A 79 6.17 7.27 -10.78
C SER A 79 6.78 5.97 -10.23
N ALA A 80 8.07 5.72 -10.50
CA ALA A 80 8.80 4.60 -9.93
C ALA A 80 8.95 4.70 -8.41
N GLY A 81 9.25 5.91 -7.90
CA GLY A 81 9.33 6.18 -6.48
C GLY A 81 8.00 5.91 -5.75
N ALA A 82 6.87 6.32 -6.34
CA ALA A 82 5.55 6.03 -5.79
C ALA A 82 5.25 4.53 -5.73
N GLY A 83 5.57 3.78 -6.79
CA GLY A 83 5.44 2.31 -6.79
C GLY A 83 6.32 1.64 -5.74
N LEU A 84 7.57 2.09 -5.61
CA LEU A 84 8.49 1.57 -4.60
C LEU A 84 7.98 1.84 -3.18
N LEU A 85 7.45 3.03 -2.90
CA LEU A 85 6.81 3.34 -1.63
C LEU A 85 5.61 2.41 -1.36
N MET A 86 4.76 2.18 -2.37
CA MET A 86 3.62 1.27 -2.26
C MET A 86 4.07 -0.17 -1.99
N TYR A 87 5.17 -0.61 -2.61
CA TYR A 87 5.77 -1.92 -2.37
C TYR A 87 6.29 -2.05 -0.94
N MET A 88 7.06 -1.07 -0.45
CA MET A 88 7.59 -1.07 0.92
C MET A 88 6.48 -1.05 1.97
N LEU A 89 5.42 -0.26 1.76
CA LEU A 89 4.26 -0.24 2.63
C LEU A 89 3.55 -1.60 2.68
N GLY A 90 3.35 -2.23 1.52
CA GLY A 90 2.78 -3.58 1.46
C GLY A 90 3.65 -4.63 2.13
N TRP A 91 4.97 -4.50 1.99
CA TRP A 91 5.91 -5.39 2.66
C TRP A 91 5.77 -5.32 4.18
N VAL A 92 5.74 -4.11 4.75
CA VAL A 92 5.59 -3.92 6.20
C VAL A 92 4.20 -4.29 6.70
N LEU A 93 3.14 -3.98 5.94
CA LEU A 93 1.76 -4.16 6.40
C LEU A 93 1.20 -5.57 6.18
N ILE A 94 1.65 -6.28 5.13
CA ILE A 94 1.04 -7.54 4.69
C ILE A 94 2.04 -8.69 4.68
N VAL A 95 3.26 -8.48 4.18
CA VAL A 95 4.24 -9.57 4.04
C VAL A 95 4.91 -9.89 5.38
N GLY A 96 5.39 -8.86 6.09
CA GLY A 96 6.12 -8.98 7.35
C GLY A 96 7.49 -9.63 7.21
N THR A 97 8.16 -9.81 8.36
CA THR A 97 9.38 -10.61 8.46
C THR A 97 9.06 -12.07 8.80
N VAL A 98 10.05 -12.97 8.68
CA VAL A 98 9.86 -14.39 9.04
C VAL A 98 9.63 -14.47 10.54
N ASP A 99 8.63 -15.24 10.96
CA ASP A 99 8.23 -15.47 12.35
C ASP A 99 7.66 -14.25 13.11
N GLU A 100 7.28 -13.18 12.40
CA GLU A 100 6.62 -12.03 13.02
C GLU A 100 5.09 -12.10 12.85
N GLU A 101 4.36 -12.06 13.98
CA GLU A 101 2.90 -11.98 13.97
C GLU A 101 2.45 -10.56 13.58
N ILE A 102 1.90 -10.43 12.37
CA ILE A 102 1.40 -9.14 11.90
C ILE A 102 0.07 -8.82 12.60
N PRO A 103 -0.03 -7.71 13.35
CA PRO A 103 -1.29 -7.31 13.97
C PRO A 103 -2.31 -6.92 12.91
N ALA A 104 -3.55 -7.43 13.04
CA ALA A 104 -4.66 -7.06 12.18
C ALA A 104 -5.04 -5.57 12.40
N ARG A 105 -4.60 -4.70 11.48
CA ARG A 105 -4.84 -3.25 11.52
C ARG A 105 -5.75 -2.81 10.39
N LEU A 106 -6.56 -1.78 10.64
CA LEU A 106 -7.40 -1.12 9.62
C LEU A 106 -6.57 -0.58 8.44
N ALA A 107 -5.29 -0.27 8.65
CA ALA A 107 -4.36 0.14 7.60
C ALA A 107 -4.23 -0.89 6.45
N ILE A 108 -4.38 -2.19 6.74
CA ILE A 108 -4.34 -3.25 5.71
C ILE A 108 -5.54 -3.13 4.77
N LEU A 109 -6.70 -2.72 5.26
CA LEU A 109 -7.89 -2.53 4.44
C LEU A 109 -7.76 -1.31 3.53
N TRP A 110 -7.23 -0.21 4.05
CA TRP A 110 -6.93 0.97 3.24
C TRP A 110 -5.91 0.66 2.15
N TYR A 111 -4.84 -0.06 2.51
CA TYR A 111 -3.83 -0.52 1.55
C TYR A 111 -4.44 -1.41 0.47
N GLY A 112 -5.21 -2.42 0.87
CA GLY A 112 -5.88 -3.34 -0.06
C GLY A 112 -6.90 -2.63 -0.96
N GLY A 113 -7.67 -1.70 -0.41
CA GLY A 113 -8.63 -0.89 -1.16
C GLY A 113 -7.96 0.04 -2.17
N LEU A 114 -6.91 0.76 -1.76
CA LEU A 114 -6.15 1.65 -2.64
C LEU A 114 -5.47 0.87 -3.77
N GLY A 115 -4.84 -0.26 -3.45
CA GLY A 115 -4.21 -1.14 -4.44
C GLY A 115 -5.23 -1.71 -5.43
N SER A 116 -6.38 -2.18 -4.94
CA SER A 116 -7.46 -2.69 -5.81
C SER A 116 -8.01 -1.60 -6.73
N LEU A 117 -8.21 -0.38 -6.21
CA LEU A 117 -8.63 0.77 -7.00
C LEU A 117 -7.62 1.09 -8.10
N ALA A 118 -6.32 1.09 -7.80
CA ALA A 118 -5.26 1.32 -8.78
C ALA A 118 -5.27 0.26 -9.89
N VAL A 119 -5.46 -1.03 -9.54
CA VAL A 119 -5.58 -2.12 -10.53
C VAL A 119 -6.78 -1.89 -11.45
N ILE A 120 -7.94 -1.58 -10.90
CA ILE A 120 -9.15 -1.30 -11.69
C ILE A 120 -8.93 -0.12 -12.63
N LEU A 121 -8.30 0.95 -12.13
CA LEU A 121 -7.99 2.13 -12.92
C LEU A 121 -7.09 1.78 -14.10
N VAL A 122 -6.00 1.03 -13.87
CA VAL A 122 -5.11 0.58 -14.95
C VAL A 122 -5.85 -0.26 -15.99
N LEU A 123 -6.73 -1.18 -15.56
CA LEU A 123 -7.53 -1.99 -16.49
C LEU A 123 -8.45 -1.12 -17.36
N ILE A 124 -9.10 -0.11 -16.77
CA ILE A 124 -9.93 0.84 -17.52
C ILE A 124 -9.07 1.61 -18.53
N MET A 125 -7.90 2.11 -18.13
CA MET A 125 -7.00 2.83 -19.04
C MET A 125 -6.52 1.96 -20.20
N LEU A 126 -6.20 0.69 -19.94
CA LEU A 126 -5.82 -0.28 -20.97
C LEU A 126 -6.98 -0.56 -21.94
N MET A 127 -8.20 -0.72 -21.45
CA MET A 127 -9.39 -0.91 -22.30
C MET A 127 -9.62 0.30 -23.21
N ILE A 128 -9.55 1.52 -22.66
CA ILE A 128 -9.72 2.76 -23.43
C ILE A 128 -8.62 2.87 -24.50
N GLY A 129 -7.36 2.62 -24.13
CA GLY A 129 -6.24 2.64 -25.07
C GLY A 129 -6.41 1.62 -26.20
N TRP A 130 -6.89 0.41 -25.87
CA TRP A 130 -7.14 -0.63 -26.87
C TRP A 130 -8.28 -0.28 -27.84
N VAL A 131 -9.37 0.30 -27.35
CA VAL A 131 -10.48 0.76 -28.19
C VAL A 131 -10.04 1.88 -29.13
N ASN A 132 -9.28 2.85 -28.63
CA ASN A 132 -8.84 4.00 -29.42
C ASN A 132 -7.72 3.66 -30.41
N GLY A 133 -6.87 2.67 -30.11
CA GLY A 133 -5.77 2.28 -30.99
C GLY A 133 -6.19 1.44 -32.20
N ASN A 134 -7.38 0.84 -32.16
CA ASN A 134 -7.93 0.01 -33.25
C ASN A 134 -8.95 0.77 -34.12
N ALA A 135 -9.22 2.04 -33.81
CA ALA A 135 -10.12 2.93 -34.56
C ALA A 135 -9.32 3.81 -35.53
#